data_AF-A0A936JU90-F1
#
_entry.id   AF-A0A936JU90-F1
#
_cell.length_a   1.000
_cell.length_b   1.000
_cell.length_c   1.000
_cell.angle_alpha   90.00
_cell.angle_beta   90.00
_cell.angle_gamma   90.00
#
_symmetry.space_group_name_H-M   'P 1'
#
loop_
_entity.id
_entity.type
_entity.pdbx_description
1 polymer ?
#
loop_
_entity_poly.entity_id
_entity_poly.type
_entity_poly.pdbx_seq_one_letter_code
_entity_poly.pdbx_strand_id
1 'polypeptide(L)'
;MLAISAPDDPITAGFREGEQASGLIYGGTSGASPHVAGAAALLLQAHPDWTGADVHEAIRNGALVDEHVGNAPNDDFGYGKLRIHRSLFGQDPPAGSDPRISIDPVTAYAGVEVSIPIDVSDMDEPAASLVLDADLDYHCA
;
A
#
# COMPACT_ATOMS: atom_id res chain seq x y z
N MET A 1 -15.05 -13.57 -20.79
CA MET A 1 -13.73 -13.81 -20.18
C MET A 1 -13.32 -12.54 -19.46
N LEU A 2 -13.03 -12.63 -18.16
CA LEU A 2 -12.55 -11.51 -17.36
C LEU A 2 -11.13 -11.12 -17.83
N ALA A 3 -10.82 -9.82 -17.91
CA ALA A 3 -9.49 -9.36 -18.34
C ALA A 3 -8.53 -9.20 -17.15
N ILE A 4 -8.98 -8.61 -16.04
CA ILE A 4 -8.18 -8.36 -14.85
C ILE A 4 -9.11 -8.29 -13.64
N SER A 5 -8.66 -8.74 -12.48
CA SER A 5 -9.32 -8.47 -11.20
C SER A 5 -8.71 -7.24 -10.55
N ALA A 6 -9.53 -6.28 -10.14
CA ALA A 6 -9.11 -5.12 -9.36
C ALA A 6 -9.81 -5.16 -7.99
N PRO A 7 -9.21 -4.56 -6.95
CA PRO A 7 -9.82 -4.54 -5.63
C PRO A 7 -11.22 -3.89 -5.70
N ASP A 8 -12.18 -4.58 -5.11
CA ASP A 8 -13.49 -4.04 -4.76
C ASP A 8 -13.37 -3.60 -3.30
N ASP A 9 -13.10 -2.32 -3.08
CA ASP A 9 -12.93 -1.77 -1.75
C ASP A 9 -14.31 -1.75 -1.06
N PRO A 10 -14.52 -2.42 0.09
CA PRO A 10 -15.80 -2.40 0.79
C PRO A 10 -16.14 -1.02 1.39
N ILE A 11 -15.36 0.04 1.12
CA ILE A 11 -15.69 1.41 1.45
C ILE A 11 -15.67 2.23 0.16
N THR A 12 -16.82 2.29 -0.52
CA THR A 12 -16.99 3.19 -1.66
C THR A 12 -17.42 4.56 -1.16
N ALA A 13 -16.79 5.62 -1.69
CA ALA A 13 -17.23 6.99 -1.44
C ALA A 13 -18.63 7.19 -2.05
N GLY A 14 -19.66 7.16 -1.22
CA GLY A 14 -21.04 7.41 -1.61
C GLY A 14 -21.38 8.88 -1.46
N PHE A 15 -21.85 9.51 -2.54
CA PHE A 15 -22.51 10.80 -2.46
C PHE A 15 -24.02 10.61 -2.71
N ARG A 16 -24.84 11.05 -1.76
CA ARG A 16 -26.27 11.28 -1.97
C ARG A 16 -26.50 12.78 -1.86
N GLU A 17 -27.25 13.36 -2.79
CA GLU A 17 -27.55 14.79 -2.80
C GLU A 17 -28.23 15.18 -1.47
N GLY A 18 -27.56 16.03 -0.69
CA GLY A 18 -28.02 16.47 0.64
C GLY A 18 -27.35 15.78 1.84
N GLU A 19 -26.45 14.81 1.65
CA GLU A 19 -25.70 14.14 2.72
C GLU A 19 -24.17 14.35 2.56
N GLN A 20 -23.46 14.43 3.69
CA GLN A 20 -21.98 14.39 3.71
C GLN A 20 -21.51 13.06 3.09
N ALA A 21 -20.40 13.09 2.34
CA ALA A 21 -19.82 11.89 1.76
C ALA A 21 -19.63 10.82 2.85
N SER A 22 -20.33 9.70 2.71
CA SER A 22 -20.34 8.61 3.68
C SER A 22 -19.73 7.38 3.03
N GLY A 23 -18.88 6.67 3.77
CA GLY A 23 -18.36 5.38 3.35
C GLY A 23 -19.49 4.37 3.31
N LEU A 24 -19.88 3.94 2.11
CA LEU A 24 -20.89 2.91 1.92
C LEU A 24 -20.21 1.58 1.68
N ILE A 25 -20.68 0.53 2.36
CA ILE A 25 -20.30 -0.84 2.01
C ILE A 25 -21.03 -1.22 0.73
N TYR A 26 -20.32 -1.08 -0.38
CA TYR A 26 -20.74 -1.55 -1.69
C TYR A 26 -19.88 -2.75 -2.06
N GLY A 27 -20.52 -3.87 -2.41
CA GLY A 27 -19.84 -5.07 -2.89
C GLY A 27 -20.36 -5.40 -4.29
N GLY A 28 -19.50 -5.34 -5.29
CA GLY A 28 -19.82 -5.68 -6.68
C GLY A 28 -18.78 -5.19 -7.67
N THR A 29 -18.71 -5.80 -8.86
CA THR A 29 -17.74 -5.46 -9.91
C THR A 29 -17.74 -3.98 -10.34
N SER A 30 -18.78 -3.22 -10.00
CA SER A 30 -18.83 -1.77 -10.20
C SER A 30 -17.75 -1.02 -9.41
N GLY A 31 -17.27 -1.55 -8.26
CA GLY A 31 -16.17 -0.96 -7.48
C GLY A 31 -14.77 -1.31 -8.03
N ALA A 32 -14.64 -2.44 -8.72
CA ALA A 32 -13.42 -2.81 -9.45
C ALA A 32 -13.20 -1.95 -10.72
N SER A 33 -14.28 -1.51 -11.37
CA SER A 33 -14.25 -0.72 -12.62
C SER A 33 -13.50 0.62 -12.51
N PRO A 34 -13.73 1.49 -11.50
CA PRO A 34 -12.99 2.76 -11.36
C PRO A 34 -11.50 2.55 -11.08
N HIS A 35 -11.09 1.46 -10.43
CA HIS A 35 -9.67 1.15 -10.22
C HIS A 35 -8.94 0.86 -11.53
N VAL A 36 -9.55 0.07 -12.42
CA VAL A 36 -8.98 -0.19 -13.75
C VAL A 36 -8.97 1.09 -14.60
N ALA A 37 -10.02 1.92 -14.50
CA ALA A 37 -10.07 3.20 -15.21
C ALA A 37 -8.99 4.19 -14.72
N GLY A 38 -8.78 4.29 -13.40
CA GLY A 38 -7.72 5.10 -12.81
C GLY A 38 -6.33 4.63 -13.22
N ALA A 39 -6.09 3.31 -13.21
CA ALA A 39 -4.85 2.71 -13.70
C ALA A 39 -4.59 3.04 -15.19
N ALA A 40 -5.61 2.93 -16.03
CA ALA A 40 -5.51 3.30 -17.45
C ALA A 40 -5.21 4.79 -17.64
N ALA A 41 -5.82 5.66 -16.83
CA ALA A 41 -5.54 7.11 -16.87
C ALA A 41 -4.08 7.42 -16.50
N LEU A 42 -3.52 6.75 -15.49
CA LEU A 42 -2.11 6.91 -15.11
C LEU A 42 -1.16 6.42 -16.23
N LEU A 43 -1.48 5.30 -16.88
CA LEU A 43 -0.70 4.78 -18.00
C LEU A 43 -0.72 5.74 -19.19
N LEU A 44 -1.88 6.32 -19.51
CA LEU A 44 -1.99 7.33 -20.57
C LEU A 44 -1.32 8.66 -20.20
N GLN A 45 -1.29 9.02 -18.91
CA GLN A 45 -0.54 10.18 -18.45
C GLN A 45 0.98 9.96 -18.61
N ALA A 46 1.47 8.77 -18.30
CA ALA A 46 2.88 8.41 -18.47
C ALA A 46 3.26 8.20 -19.95
N HIS A 47 2.32 7.73 -20.76
CA HIS A 47 2.50 7.42 -22.18
C HIS A 47 1.36 7.99 -23.03
N PRO A 48 1.38 9.30 -23.35
CA PRO A 48 0.29 9.96 -24.07
C PRO A 48 0.02 9.41 -25.47
N ASP A 49 1.02 8.76 -26.08
CA ASP A 49 0.95 8.21 -27.44
C ASP A 49 0.39 6.78 -27.47
N TRP A 50 0.14 6.16 -26.32
CA TRP A 50 -0.36 4.79 -26.24
C TRP A 50 -1.82 4.69 -26.67
N THR A 51 -2.12 3.63 -27.42
CA THR A 51 -3.49 3.27 -27.76
C THR A 51 -4.16 2.52 -26.61
N GLY A 52 -5.49 2.37 -26.67
CA GLY A 52 -6.21 1.54 -25.70
C GLY A 52 -5.73 0.08 -25.70
N ALA A 53 -5.19 -0.43 -26.82
CA ALA A 53 -4.61 -1.76 -26.87
C ALA A 53 -3.28 -1.83 -26.12
N ASP A 54 -2.43 -0.81 -26.23
CA ASP A 54 -1.15 -0.74 -25.52
C ASP A 54 -1.36 -0.68 -24.01
N VAL A 55 -2.32 0.14 -23.56
CA VAL A 55 -2.72 0.22 -22.14
C VAL A 55 -3.22 -1.13 -21.63
N HIS A 56 -4.05 -1.81 -22.43
CA HIS A 56 -4.58 -3.12 -22.06
C HIS A 56 -3.48 -4.17 -21.91
N GLU A 57 -2.51 -4.20 -22.83
CA GLU A 57 -1.36 -5.11 -22.75
C GLU A 57 -0.44 -4.77 -21.57
N ALA A 58 -0.20 -3.50 -21.26
CA ALA A 58 0.57 -3.09 -20.09
C ALA A 58 -0.10 -3.52 -18.77
N ILE A 59 -1.43 -3.41 -18.68
CA ILE A 59 -2.19 -3.89 -17.52
C ILE A 59 -2.12 -5.42 -17.39
N ARG A 60 -2.27 -6.15 -18.49
CA ARG A 60 -2.15 -7.62 -18.50
C ARG A 60 -0.76 -8.10 -18.09
N ASN A 61 0.28 -7.52 -18.67
CA ASN A 61 1.67 -7.91 -18.41
C ASN A 61 2.13 -7.53 -16.99
N GLY A 62 1.54 -6.47 -16.41
CA GLY A 62 1.80 -6.06 -15.04
C GLY A 62 0.98 -6.82 -13.99
N ALA A 63 0.04 -7.68 -14.38
CA ALA A 63 -0.86 -8.36 -13.46
C ALA A 63 -0.12 -9.25 -12.46
N LEU A 64 -0.57 -9.24 -11.20
CA LEU A 64 -0.07 -10.13 -10.17
C LEU A 64 -0.78 -11.48 -10.24
N VAL A 65 0.00 -12.55 -10.35
CA VAL A 65 -0.44 -13.93 -10.20
C VAL A 65 0.19 -14.48 -8.93
N ASP A 66 -0.63 -14.72 -7.90
CA ASP A 66 -0.23 -15.32 -6.64
C ASP A 66 -0.96 -16.66 -6.42
N GLU A 67 -0.73 -17.29 -5.27
CA GLU A 67 -1.37 -18.57 -4.92
C GLU A 67 -2.91 -18.54 -4.95
N HIS A 68 -3.52 -17.36 -4.74
CA HIS A 68 -4.97 -17.20 -4.75
C HIS A 68 -5.51 -17.05 -6.18
N VAL A 69 -4.71 -16.47 -7.09
CA VAL A 69 -5.04 -16.40 -8.52
C VAL A 69 -4.90 -17.79 -9.17
N GLY A 70 -3.90 -18.57 -8.75
CA GLY A 70 -3.62 -19.87 -9.35
C GLY A 70 -3.13 -19.75 -10.80
N ASN A 71 -3.63 -20.62 -11.68
CA ASN A 71 -3.24 -20.61 -13.09
C ASN A 71 -3.95 -19.49 -13.87
N ALA A 72 -3.19 -18.54 -14.40
CA ALA A 72 -3.70 -17.47 -15.24
C ALA A 72 -3.42 -17.73 -16.75
N PRO A 73 -4.32 -17.32 -17.67
CA PRO A 73 -5.58 -16.66 -17.38
C PRO A 73 -6.68 -17.65 -16.94
N ASN A 74 -7.61 -17.20 -16.08
CA ASN A 74 -8.77 -17.97 -15.63
C ASN A 74 -10.05 -17.11 -15.56
N ASP A 75 -11.20 -17.75 -15.30
CA ASP A 75 -12.50 -17.05 -15.29
C ASP A 75 -12.73 -16.20 -14.04
N ASP A 76 -12.00 -16.43 -12.95
CA ASP A 76 -12.15 -15.73 -11.67
C ASP A 76 -11.28 -14.45 -11.57
N PHE A 77 -10.09 -14.48 -12.19
CA PHE A 77 -9.08 -13.42 -12.09
C PHE A 77 -8.63 -12.85 -13.44
N GLY A 78 -9.08 -13.42 -14.55
CA GLY A 78 -8.56 -13.05 -15.87
C GLY A 78 -7.05 -13.29 -15.91
N TYR A 79 -6.28 -12.28 -16.29
CA TYR A 79 -4.81 -12.34 -16.31
C TYR A 79 -4.16 -12.17 -14.92
N GLY A 80 -4.93 -11.86 -13.87
CA GLY A 80 -4.45 -11.72 -12.50
C GLY A 80 -5.02 -10.49 -11.80
N LYS A 81 -4.39 -10.10 -10.69
CA LYS A 81 -4.76 -8.91 -9.91
C LYS A 81 -4.08 -7.66 -10.47
N LEU A 82 -4.82 -6.55 -10.58
CA LEU A 82 -4.33 -5.26 -11.05
C LEU A 82 -3.16 -4.77 -10.18
N ARG A 83 -2.02 -4.47 -10.79
CA ARG A 83 -0.82 -3.96 -10.12
C ARG A 83 -0.16 -2.84 -10.92
N ILE A 84 -0.65 -1.62 -10.69
CA ILE A 84 -0.29 -0.43 -11.49
C ILE A 84 1.22 -0.11 -11.48
N HIS A 85 1.90 -0.29 -10.34
CA HIS A 85 3.35 0.00 -10.25
C HIS A 85 4.15 -0.86 -11.25
N ARG A 86 3.82 -2.15 -11.35
CA ARG A 86 4.49 -3.05 -12.30
C ARG A 86 4.12 -2.73 -13.73
N SER A 87 2.87 -2.34 -14.01
CA SER A 87 2.44 -1.89 -15.34
C SER A 87 3.14 -0.61 -15.80
N LEU A 88 3.47 0.31 -14.89
CA LEU A 88 4.18 1.57 -15.19
C LEU A 88 5.70 1.39 -15.29
N PHE A 89 6.29 0.64 -14.36
CA PHE A 89 7.74 0.62 -14.17
C PHE A 89 8.40 -0.72 -14.55
N GLY A 90 7.62 -1.73 -14.93
CA GLY A 90 8.11 -3.08 -15.28
C GLY A 90 8.64 -3.88 -14.08
N GLN A 91 8.57 -3.32 -12.88
CA GLN A 91 9.07 -3.92 -11.64
C GLN A 91 8.09 -3.68 -10.49
N ASP A 92 8.19 -4.53 -9.47
CA ASP A 92 7.44 -4.32 -8.24
C ASP A 92 8.03 -3.13 -7.48
N PRO A 93 7.22 -2.43 -6.65
CA PRO A 93 7.75 -1.38 -5.80
C PRO A 93 8.86 -1.96 -4.92
N PRO A 94 9.88 -1.16 -4.56
CA PRO A 94 10.83 -1.56 -3.53
C PRO A 94 10.06 -2.08 -2.32
N ALA A 95 10.46 -3.23 -1.78
CA ALA A 95 9.87 -3.72 -0.55
C ALA A 95 10.12 -2.67 0.53
N GLY A 96 9.06 -2.20 1.19
CA GLY A 96 9.20 -1.38 2.37
C GLY A 96 10.08 -2.11 3.37
N SER A 97 11.08 -1.42 3.87
CA SER A 97 11.96 -1.84 4.94
C SER A 97 11.30 -1.58 6.29
N ASP A 98 11.38 -2.55 7.20
CA ASP A 98 10.88 -2.33 8.56
C ASP A 98 11.74 -1.25 9.25
N PRO A 99 11.11 -0.26 9.92
CA PRO A 99 11.85 0.71 10.71
C PRO A 99 12.60 0.00 11.84
N ARG A 100 13.81 0.46 12.11
CA ARG A 100 14.70 -0.09 13.14
C ARG A 100 14.87 0.90 14.27
N ILE A 101 14.75 0.39 15.50
CA ILE A 101 15.10 1.11 16.73
C ILE A 101 16.19 0.29 17.42
N SER A 102 17.34 0.93 17.68
CA SER A 102 18.44 0.34 18.45
C SER A 102 18.78 1.21 19.66
N ILE A 103 19.02 0.55 20.79
CA ILE A 103 19.42 1.19 22.04
C ILE A 103 20.66 0.47 22.51
N ASP A 104 21.79 1.18 22.59
CA ASP A 104 22.98 0.63 23.19
C ASP A 104 22.78 0.52 24.71
N PRO A 105 23.04 -0.65 25.31
CA PRO A 105 22.83 -0.84 26.74
C PRO A 105 23.77 0.09 27.54
N VAL A 106 23.18 0.97 28.36
CA VAL A 106 23.92 1.86 29.25
C VAL A 106 23.71 1.43 30.71
N THR A 107 24.81 1.29 31.45
CA THR A 107 24.75 1.03 32.90
C THR A 107 24.69 2.34 33.65
N ALA A 108 23.68 2.53 34.50
CA ALA A 108 23.50 3.72 35.32
C ALA A 108 23.64 3.41 36.82
N TYR A 109 24.12 4.39 37.59
CA TYR A 109 24.21 4.32 39.04
C TYR A 109 23.34 5.41 39.67
N ALA A 110 22.84 5.16 40.88
CA ALA A 110 21.96 6.11 41.57
C ALA A 110 22.64 7.48 41.77
N GLY A 111 21.94 8.55 41.37
CA GLY A 111 22.45 9.93 41.47
C GLY A 111 23.39 10.34 40.34
N VAL A 112 23.61 9.51 39.32
CA VAL A 112 24.43 9.81 38.15
C VAL A 112 23.53 10.08 36.94
N GLU A 113 23.70 11.23 36.30
CA GLU A 113 23.05 11.54 35.03
C GLU A 113 23.66 10.68 33.91
N VAL A 114 22.79 10.06 33.11
CA VAL A 114 23.20 9.14 32.03
C VAL A 114 22.49 9.52 30.74
N SER A 115 23.25 9.61 29.65
CA SER A 115 22.70 9.76 28.30
C SER A 115 22.56 8.40 27.63
N ILE A 116 21.37 8.10 27.12
CA ILE A 116 21.08 6.89 26.35
C ILE A 116 21.00 7.28 24.88
N PRO A 117 21.97 6.90 24.03
CA PRO A 117 21.84 7.10 22.60
C PRO A 117 20.78 6.14 22.05
N ILE A 118 19.83 6.68 21.27
CA ILE A 118 18.80 5.91 20.57
C ILE A 118 19.02 6.12 19.08
N ASP A 119 19.24 5.03 18.34
CA ASP A 119 19.33 5.05 16.88
C ASP A 119 17.99 4.61 16.30
N VAL A 120 17.34 5.49 15.54
CA VAL A 120 16.09 5.22 14.85
C VAL A 120 16.31 5.44 13.37
N SER A 121 16.10 4.41 12.57
CA SER A 121 16.23 4.48 11.12
C SER A 121 15.02 3.86 10.43
N ASP A 122 14.59 4.53 9.37
CA ASP A 122 13.65 4.03 8.38
C ASP A 122 14.35 4.27 7.03
N MET A 123 14.50 3.23 6.21
CA MET A 123 15.26 3.35 4.96
C MET A 123 14.42 3.93 3.82
N ASP A 124 13.09 3.99 3.98
CA ASP A 124 12.16 4.46 2.96
C ASP A 124 11.79 5.93 3.17
N GLU A 125 11.74 6.38 4.42
CA GLU A 125 11.31 7.73 4.79
C GLU A 125 12.19 8.34 5.90
N PRO A 126 12.37 9.68 5.95
CA PRO A 126 12.97 10.30 7.11
C PRO A 126 12.08 10.08 8.34
N ALA A 127 12.65 9.56 9.43
CA ALA A 127 11.93 9.28 10.67
C ALA A 127 11.16 10.54 11.14
N ALA A 128 9.82 10.51 11.05
CA ALA A 128 9.00 11.69 11.21
C ALA A 128 8.76 12.09 12.68
N SER A 129 8.79 11.14 13.62
CA SER A 129 8.69 11.41 15.06
C SER A 129 9.01 10.17 15.90
N LEU A 130 9.78 10.34 16.98
CA LEU A 130 9.97 9.35 18.04
C LEU A 130 9.27 9.83 19.31
N VAL A 131 8.29 9.07 19.81
CA VAL A 131 7.65 9.33 21.11
C VAL A 131 8.31 8.45 22.15
N LEU A 132 8.88 9.07 23.18
CA LEU A 132 9.46 8.39 24.34
C LEU A 132 8.49 8.56 25.50
N ASP A 133 8.03 7.44 26.04
CA ASP A 133 7.29 7.41 27.30
C ASP A 133 8.18 6.77 28.36
N ALA A 134 8.39 7.48 29.47
CA ALA A 134 9.24 7.05 30.56
C ALA A 134 8.34 6.73 31.75
N ASP A 135 8.16 5.43 32.01
CA ASP A 135 7.45 4.99 33.19
C ASP A 135 8.34 5.11 34.42
N LEU A 136 7.96 6.00 35.34
CA LEU A 136 8.72 6.34 36.54
C LEU A 136 7.99 5.93 37.83
N ASP A 137 6.84 5.24 37.74
CA ASP A 137 6.04 4.90 38.91
C ASP A 137 6.54 3.61 39.60
N TYR A 138 7.64 3.74 40.34
CA TYR A 138 8.03 2.72 41.31
C TYR A 138 6.98 2.63 42.44
N HIS A 139 5.99 1.75 42.25
CA HIS A 139 5.12 1.27 43.32
C HIS A 139 5.92 0.30 44.21
N CYS A 140 6.63 0.86 45.21
CA CYS A 140 7.19 0.05 46.29
C CYS A 140 6.04 -0.52 47.13
N ALA A 141 5.96 -1.85 47.21
CA ALA A 141 5.10 -2.59 48.15
C ALA A 141 5.67 -2.56 49.58
#